data_AF-A0A7S3J3X3-F1
#
_entry.id   AF-A0A7S3J3X3-F1
#
_cell.length_a   1.000
_cell.length_b   1.000
_cell.length_c   1.000
_cell.angle_alpha   90.00
_cell.angle_beta   90.00
_cell.angle_gamma   90.00
#
_symmetry.space_group_name_H-M   'P 1'
#
loop_
_entity.id
_entity.type
_entity.pdbx_description
1 polymer ?
#
loop_
_entity_poly.entity_id
_entity_poly.type
_entity_poly.pdbx_seq_one_letter_code
_entity_poly.pdbx_strand_id
1 'polypeptide(L)'
;ATKEIAHWFEYLQTREKALPEHYRMNNKTLSLLEEVFERESERRNKMLRSDRVIDFHYTFAKVKKFDIAIHQRNMIQMIHPFHGYLCHVEDKLFKFDEMINIYRQQLVSSYERSLGQTLLADELACLSYWGILDQEKGYMDTATFIRLLKMFRFSLPDWSSESIASEFEWLMKWNAVDITNPTFNFARLIFLERGL
;
A
#
# COMPACT_ATOMS: atom_id res chain seq x y z
N ALA A 1 17.85 5.63 -6.51
CA ALA A 1 17.24 4.95 -5.35
C ALA A 1 16.88 5.95 -4.24
N THR A 2 17.74 6.26 -3.27
CA THR A 2 17.34 7.04 -2.05
C THR A 2 16.83 8.47 -2.34
N LYS A 3 17.47 9.21 -3.25
CA LYS A 3 16.98 10.55 -3.64
C LYS A 3 15.64 10.50 -4.38
N GLU A 4 15.44 9.47 -5.19
CA GLU A 4 14.23 9.29 -5.99
C GLU A 4 13.03 8.96 -5.11
N ILE A 5 13.18 8.02 -4.17
CA ILE A 5 12.10 7.68 -3.23
C ILE A 5 11.75 8.87 -2.33
N ALA A 6 12.74 9.68 -1.94
CA ALA A 6 12.50 10.90 -1.18
C ALA A 6 11.63 11.89 -1.96
N HIS A 7 11.88 12.09 -3.27
CA HIS A 7 11.03 12.93 -4.10
C HIS A 7 9.61 12.37 -4.24
N TRP A 8 9.44 11.05 -4.31
CA TRP A 8 8.12 10.42 -4.33
C TRP A 8 7.33 10.68 -3.04
N PHE A 9 7.96 10.52 -1.87
CA PHE A 9 7.33 10.84 -0.60
C PHE A 9 7.08 12.34 -0.43
N GLU A 10 7.99 13.20 -0.89
CA GLU A 10 7.81 14.66 -0.89
C GLU A 10 6.63 15.08 -1.77
N TYR A 11 6.51 14.48 -2.96
CA TYR A 11 5.37 14.69 -3.85
C TYR A 11 4.07 14.28 -3.14
N LEU A 12 4.05 13.09 -2.53
CA LEU A 12 2.87 12.60 -1.82
C LEU A 12 2.46 13.54 -0.68
N GLN A 13 3.41 13.98 0.15
CA GLN A 13 3.15 14.92 1.25
C GLN A 13 2.64 16.28 0.74
N THR A 14 3.17 16.75 -0.39
CA THR A 14 2.73 17.99 -1.03
C THR A 14 1.29 17.86 -1.51
N ARG A 15 0.95 16.74 -2.14
CA ARG A 15 -0.41 16.47 -2.62
C ARG A 15 -1.40 16.23 -1.48
N GLU A 16 -0.99 15.56 -0.40
CA GLU A 16 -1.82 15.40 0.79
C GLU A 16 -2.25 16.76 1.36
N LYS A 17 -1.32 17.71 1.47
CA LYS A 17 -1.61 19.09 1.91
C LYS A 17 -2.53 19.84 0.94
N ALA A 18 -2.50 19.49 -0.34
CA ALA A 18 -3.31 20.09 -1.40
C ALA A 18 -4.67 19.38 -1.62
N LEU A 19 -4.97 18.30 -0.89
CA LEU A 19 -6.23 17.58 -1.05
C LEU A 19 -7.43 18.50 -0.75
N PRO A 20 -8.50 18.48 -1.58
CA PRO A 20 -9.73 19.18 -1.27
C PRO A 20 -10.34 18.70 0.05
N GLU A 21 -11.08 19.57 0.74
CA GLU A 21 -11.66 19.26 2.06
C GLU A 21 -12.55 18.00 2.04
N HIS A 22 -13.34 17.81 0.98
CA HIS A 22 -14.22 16.64 0.84
C HIS A 22 -13.47 15.30 0.62
N TYR A 23 -12.17 15.34 0.30
CA TYR A 23 -11.31 14.14 0.27
C TYR A 23 -10.64 13.86 1.63
N ARG A 24 -10.58 14.85 2.53
CA ARG A 24 -9.90 14.71 3.81
C ARG A 24 -10.79 13.97 4.80
N MET A 25 -10.18 13.09 5.59
CA MET A 25 -10.86 12.52 6.76
C MET A 25 -11.05 13.62 7.80
N ASN A 26 -12.31 13.88 8.16
CA ASN A 26 -12.61 14.80 9.26
C ASN A 26 -12.30 14.16 10.63
N ASN A 27 -12.21 14.98 11.67
CA ASN A 27 -11.87 14.51 13.03
C ASN A 27 -12.86 13.47 13.57
N LYS A 28 -14.15 13.59 13.20
CA LYS A 28 -15.17 12.62 13.61
C LYS A 28 -14.88 11.25 13.01
N THR A 29 -14.58 11.18 11.71
CA THR A 29 -14.19 9.94 11.02
C THR A 29 -12.93 9.33 11.64
N LEU A 30 -11.93 10.15 11.96
CA LEU A 30 -10.71 9.69 12.63
C LEU A 30 -10.98 9.08 14.01
N SER A 31 -11.75 9.76 14.87
CA SER A 31 -12.11 9.22 16.20
C SER A 31 -12.91 7.93 16.09
N LEU A 32 -13.77 7.81 15.07
CA LEU A 32 -14.54 6.59 14.83
C LEU A 32 -13.67 5.44 14.32
N LEU A 33 -12.69 5.72 13.46
CA LEU A 33 -11.71 4.73 13.04
C LEU A 33 -10.86 4.25 14.22
N GLU A 34 -10.45 5.17 15.10
CA GLU A 34 -9.68 4.85 16.30
C GLU A 34 -10.47 3.95 17.25
N GLU A 35 -11.73 4.27 17.52
CA GLU A 35 -12.64 3.45 18.35
C GLU A 35 -12.73 2.00 17.81
N VAL A 36 -12.91 1.85 16.49
CA VAL A 36 -13.01 0.54 15.85
C VAL A 36 -11.65 -0.17 15.83
N PHE A 37 -10.56 0.58 15.61
CA PHE A 37 -9.21 0.04 15.61
C PHE A 37 -8.85 -0.52 16.98
N GLU A 38 -9.12 0.20 18.07
CA GLU A 38 -8.88 -0.28 19.43
C GLU A 38 -9.68 -1.55 19.76
N ARG A 39 -10.90 -1.67 19.21
CA ARG A 39 -11.76 -2.84 19.43
C ARG A 39 -11.21 -4.10 18.76
N GLU A 40 -10.69 -3.96 17.55
CA GLU A 40 -10.19 -5.09 16.73
C GLU A 40 -8.69 -5.37 16.96
N SER A 41 -7.98 -4.46 17.62
CA SER A 41 -6.57 -4.62 17.98
C SER A 41 -6.36 -5.65 19.08
N GLU A 42 -5.15 -6.22 19.17
CA GLU A 42 -4.82 -7.13 20.26
C GLU A 42 -4.72 -6.37 21.59
N ARG A 43 -5.33 -6.94 22.64
CA ARG A 43 -5.41 -6.32 23.98
C ARG A 43 -4.05 -5.95 24.58
N ARG A 44 -2.97 -6.65 24.20
CA ARG A 44 -1.65 -6.53 24.84
C ARG A 44 -0.79 -5.43 24.24
N ASN A 45 -0.82 -5.25 22.91
CA ASN A 45 0.06 -4.33 22.20
C ASN A 45 -0.70 -3.17 21.51
N LYS A 46 -2.03 -3.18 21.52
CA LYS A 46 -2.88 -2.21 20.78
C LYS A 46 -2.51 -2.12 19.29
N MET A 47 -2.14 -3.25 18.69
CA MET A 47 -1.84 -3.34 17.27
C MET A 47 -2.85 -4.23 16.56
N LEU A 48 -3.11 -3.91 15.29
CA LEU A 48 -4.01 -4.66 14.43
C LEU A 48 -3.19 -5.63 13.58
N ARG A 49 -3.50 -6.92 13.65
CA ARG A 49 -2.89 -7.92 12.76
C ARG A 49 -3.40 -7.76 11.33
N SER A 50 -2.55 -8.04 10.35
CA SER A 50 -2.91 -8.01 8.92
C SER A 50 -4.16 -8.84 8.59
N ASP A 51 -4.28 -10.04 9.15
CA ASP A 51 -5.44 -10.92 8.96
C ASP A 51 -6.77 -10.36 9.51
N ARG A 52 -6.71 -9.40 10.45
CA ARG A 52 -7.87 -8.71 11.03
C ARG A 52 -8.25 -7.41 10.31
N VAL A 53 -7.49 -7.01 9.30
CA VAL A 53 -7.75 -5.76 8.57
C VAL A 53 -9.13 -5.78 7.91
N ILE A 54 -9.59 -6.93 7.40
CA ILE A 54 -10.95 -7.05 6.82
C ILE A 54 -12.02 -6.84 7.90
N ASP A 55 -11.88 -7.48 9.07
CA ASP A 55 -12.81 -7.37 10.20
C ASP A 55 -12.91 -5.92 10.70
N PHE A 56 -11.78 -5.22 10.75
CA PHE A 56 -11.68 -3.79 11.06
C PHE A 56 -12.52 -2.95 10.10
N HIS A 57 -12.32 -3.10 8.79
CA HIS A 57 -13.07 -2.34 7.78
C HIS A 57 -14.56 -2.71 7.76
N TYR A 58 -14.88 -4.00 7.94
CA TYR A 58 -16.25 -4.48 8.00
C TYR A 58 -17.01 -3.88 9.19
N THR A 59 -16.38 -3.87 10.37
CA THR A 59 -16.96 -3.25 11.56
C THR A 59 -17.19 -1.77 11.36
N PHE A 60 -16.19 -1.06 10.81
CA PHE A 60 -16.30 0.37 10.56
C PHE A 60 -17.45 0.69 9.60
N ALA A 61 -17.55 -0.05 8.49
CA ALA A 61 -18.63 0.08 7.52
C ALA A 61 -20.01 -0.21 8.14
N LYS A 62 -20.12 -1.28 8.93
CA LYS A 62 -21.38 -1.72 9.56
C LYS A 62 -21.90 -0.72 10.60
N VAL A 63 -21.03 -0.20 11.45
CA VAL A 63 -21.44 0.62 12.61
C VAL A 63 -21.59 2.09 12.22
N LYS A 64 -20.76 2.61 11.31
CA LYS A 64 -20.59 4.06 11.14
C LYS A 64 -20.87 4.58 9.72
N LYS A 65 -21.17 3.70 8.75
CA LYS A 65 -21.26 3.98 7.30
C LYS A 65 -19.92 4.48 6.76
N PHE A 66 -19.33 3.72 5.86
CA PHE A 66 -18.01 4.04 5.31
C PHE A 66 -18.08 5.31 4.44
N ASP A 67 -17.63 6.45 4.99
CA ASP A 67 -17.73 7.80 4.39
C ASP A 67 -16.35 8.38 4.03
N ILE A 68 -15.38 7.52 3.77
CA ILE A 68 -14.04 7.93 3.33
C ILE A 68 -14.06 8.01 1.82
N ALA A 69 -13.64 9.13 1.24
CA ALA A 69 -13.64 9.42 -0.20
C ALA A 69 -12.50 8.70 -0.96
N ILE A 70 -12.40 7.40 -0.78
CA ILE A 70 -11.40 6.53 -1.42
C ILE A 70 -12.03 5.83 -2.63
N HIS A 71 -11.26 5.76 -3.71
CA HIS A 71 -11.71 5.15 -4.95
C HIS A 71 -11.91 3.64 -4.77
N GLN A 72 -12.93 3.07 -5.44
CA GLN A 72 -13.29 1.65 -5.29
C GLN A 72 -12.14 0.70 -5.60
N ARG A 73 -11.35 1.00 -6.64
CA ARG A 73 -10.16 0.20 -6.99
C ARG A 73 -9.15 0.15 -5.84
N ASN A 74 -8.83 1.29 -5.24
CA ASN A 74 -7.92 1.40 -4.11
C ASN A 74 -8.45 0.63 -2.90
N MET A 75 -9.77 0.69 -2.64
CA MET A 75 -10.39 -0.14 -1.60
C MET A 75 -10.25 -1.63 -1.87
N ILE A 76 -10.47 -2.07 -3.11
CA ILE A 76 -10.30 -3.47 -3.50
C ILE A 76 -8.86 -3.92 -3.24
N GLN A 77 -7.88 -3.13 -3.69
CA GLN A 77 -6.46 -3.37 -3.44
C GLN A 77 -6.14 -3.43 -1.95
N MET A 78 -6.75 -2.60 -1.11
CA MET A 78 -6.50 -2.60 0.33
C MET A 78 -7.08 -3.82 1.05
N ILE A 79 -8.34 -4.19 0.80
CA ILE A 79 -9.09 -5.10 1.71
C ILE A 79 -9.76 -6.30 1.05
N HIS A 80 -9.90 -6.34 -0.27
CA HIS A 80 -10.67 -7.40 -0.92
C HIS A 80 -9.94 -8.76 -0.82
N PRO A 81 -10.60 -9.88 -0.48
CA PRO A 81 -9.91 -11.15 -0.25
C PRO A 81 -8.97 -11.61 -1.37
N PHE A 82 -9.33 -11.31 -2.62
CA PHE A 82 -8.54 -11.67 -3.80
C PHE A 82 -7.40 -10.68 -4.14
N HIS A 83 -7.48 -9.43 -3.70
CA HIS A 83 -6.43 -8.41 -3.89
C HIS A 83 -5.82 -8.07 -2.54
N GLY A 84 -6.48 -7.24 -1.73
CA GLY A 84 -6.38 -7.26 -0.26
C GLY A 84 -4.97 -7.20 0.30
N TYR A 85 -4.12 -6.37 -0.28
CA TYR A 85 -2.68 -6.34 -0.02
C TYR A 85 -2.37 -6.11 1.47
N LEU A 86 -3.17 -5.32 2.18
CA LEU A 86 -2.97 -5.12 3.62
C LEU A 86 -3.21 -6.40 4.44
N CYS A 87 -4.06 -7.29 3.95
CA CYS A 87 -4.40 -8.54 4.60
C CYS A 87 -3.34 -9.62 4.39
N HIS A 88 -2.52 -9.48 3.34
CA HIS A 88 -1.51 -10.47 2.94
C HIS A 88 -0.08 -10.09 3.36
N VAL A 89 0.08 -9.05 4.17
CA VAL A 89 1.39 -8.71 4.75
C VAL A 89 1.72 -9.73 5.86
N GLU A 90 2.70 -10.61 5.60
CA GLU A 90 3.12 -11.65 6.54
C GLU A 90 3.57 -11.05 7.88
N ASP A 91 2.93 -11.55 8.95
CA ASP A 91 3.19 -11.23 10.37
C ASP A 91 3.23 -9.73 10.72
N LYS A 92 2.54 -8.89 9.93
CA LYS A 92 2.48 -7.45 10.19
C LYS A 92 1.46 -7.15 11.29
N LEU A 93 1.95 -6.43 12.29
CA LEU A 93 1.16 -5.71 13.28
C LEU A 93 1.17 -4.23 12.91
N PHE A 94 0.02 -3.70 12.54
CA PHE A 94 -0.16 -2.30 12.23
C PHE A 94 -0.46 -1.50 13.49
N LYS A 95 0.20 -0.36 13.65
CA LYS A 95 -0.23 0.71 14.56
C LYS A 95 -1.33 1.54 13.92
N PHE A 96 -2.11 2.24 14.74
CA PHE A 96 -3.16 3.12 14.23
C PHE A 96 -2.60 4.18 13.28
N ASP A 97 -1.50 4.84 13.66
CA ASP A 97 -0.85 5.86 12.83
C ASP A 97 -0.38 5.31 11.48
N GLU A 98 0.10 4.06 11.43
CA GLU A 98 0.49 3.41 10.17
C GLU A 98 -0.74 3.20 9.27
N MET A 99 -1.87 2.74 9.83
CA MET A 99 -3.12 2.58 9.09
C MET A 99 -3.63 3.93 8.55
N ILE A 100 -3.61 4.98 9.37
CA ILE A 100 -4.02 6.32 8.95
C ILE A 100 -3.10 6.89 7.88
N ASN A 101 -1.80 6.62 7.98
CA ASN A 101 -0.85 7.01 6.94
C ASN A 101 -1.16 6.32 5.60
N ILE A 102 -1.47 5.02 5.61
CA ILE A 102 -1.90 4.29 4.40
C ILE A 102 -3.16 4.91 3.82
N TYR A 103 -4.18 5.21 4.66
CA TYR A 103 -5.39 5.88 4.20
C TYR A 103 -5.10 7.23 3.53
N ARG A 104 -4.25 8.06 4.12
CA ARG A 104 -3.88 9.37 3.56
C ARG A 104 -3.20 9.23 2.20
N GLN A 105 -2.26 8.30 2.08
CA GLN A 105 -1.57 8.00 0.82
C GLN A 105 -2.55 7.48 -0.25
N GLN A 106 -3.49 6.63 0.14
CA GLN A 106 -4.52 6.07 -0.75
C GLN A 106 -5.57 7.10 -1.16
N LEU A 107 -5.87 8.10 -0.32
CA LEU A 107 -6.72 9.24 -0.66
C LEU A 107 -6.06 10.13 -1.70
N VAL A 108 -4.74 10.37 -1.59
CA VAL A 108 -3.98 11.09 -2.63
C VAL A 108 -4.05 10.34 -3.96
N SER A 109 -3.79 9.03 -3.98
CA SER A 109 -3.95 8.20 -5.18
C SER A 109 -5.37 8.28 -5.75
N SER A 110 -6.38 8.19 -4.90
CA SER A 110 -7.79 8.29 -5.31
C SER A 110 -8.15 9.65 -5.92
N TYR A 111 -7.55 10.71 -5.41
CA TYR A 111 -7.72 12.06 -5.94
C TYR A 111 -7.02 12.22 -7.30
N GLU A 112 -5.77 11.76 -7.47
CA GLU A 112 -5.13 11.79 -8.79
C GLU A 112 -5.95 11.02 -9.84
N ARG A 113 -6.55 9.89 -9.43
CA ARG A 113 -7.42 9.12 -10.31
C ARG A 113 -8.66 9.91 -10.74
N SER A 114 -9.29 10.68 -9.85
CA SER A 114 -10.47 11.48 -10.19
C SER A 114 -10.14 12.66 -11.11
N LEU A 115 -8.87 13.10 -11.14
CA LEU A 115 -8.35 14.07 -12.11
C LEU A 115 -8.00 13.44 -13.47
N GLY A 116 -8.17 12.13 -13.63
CA GLY A 116 -7.84 11.40 -14.86
C GLY A 116 -6.40 10.88 -14.93
N GLN A 117 -5.58 11.09 -13.90
CA GLN A 117 -4.19 10.64 -13.84
C GLN A 117 -4.11 9.18 -13.33
N THR A 118 -4.66 8.25 -14.10
CA THR A 118 -4.85 6.85 -13.66
C THR A 118 -3.54 6.12 -13.38
N LEU A 119 -2.54 6.24 -14.27
CA LEU A 119 -1.23 5.60 -14.09
C LEU A 119 -0.53 6.13 -12.84
N LEU A 120 -0.46 7.47 -12.68
CA LEU A 120 0.11 8.10 -11.49
C LEU A 120 -0.60 7.64 -10.21
N ALA A 121 -1.93 7.52 -10.25
CA ALA A 121 -2.69 6.99 -9.12
C ALA A 121 -2.25 5.57 -8.75
N ASP A 122 -2.05 4.68 -9.72
CA ASP A 122 -1.57 3.31 -9.49
C ASP A 122 -0.12 3.31 -8.94
N GLU A 123 0.74 4.21 -9.42
CA GLU A 123 2.11 4.39 -8.89
C GLU A 123 2.10 4.85 -7.42
N LEU A 124 1.23 5.80 -7.07
CA LEU A 124 1.07 6.27 -5.69
C LEU A 124 0.44 5.22 -4.78
N ALA A 125 -0.46 4.38 -5.31
CA ALA A 125 -0.97 3.22 -4.58
C ALA A 125 0.18 2.25 -4.29
N CYS A 126 1.01 1.90 -5.28
CA CYS A 126 2.20 1.09 -5.10
C CYS A 126 3.16 1.69 -4.05
N LEU A 127 3.40 3.01 -4.08
CA LEU A 127 4.23 3.70 -3.10
C LEU A 127 3.72 3.53 -1.67
N SER A 128 2.41 3.54 -1.46
CA SER A 128 1.84 3.35 -0.12
C SER A 128 2.15 1.96 0.45
N TYR A 129 2.14 0.94 -0.41
CA TYR A 129 2.45 -0.44 -0.04
C TYR A 129 3.94 -0.66 0.14
N TRP A 130 4.77 -0.02 -0.68
CA TRP A 130 6.22 0.05 -0.48
C TRP A 130 6.56 0.63 0.90
N GLY A 131 5.90 1.73 1.26
CA GLY A 131 6.07 2.44 2.54
C GLY A 131 5.74 1.62 3.80
N ILE A 132 5.07 0.48 3.67
CA ILE A 132 4.81 -0.45 4.78
C ILE A 132 6.09 -1.21 5.16
N LEU A 133 6.98 -1.45 4.19
CA LEU A 133 8.18 -2.27 4.33
C LEU A 133 9.48 -1.46 4.30
N ASP A 134 9.54 -0.36 3.52
CA ASP A 134 10.67 0.57 3.49
C ASP A 134 10.19 2.01 3.28
N GLN A 135 10.64 2.93 4.13
CA GLN A 135 10.28 4.34 4.08
C GLN A 135 11.43 5.24 3.59
N GLU A 136 12.66 4.73 3.51
CA GLU A 136 13.83 5.62 3.42
C GLU A 136 14.89 5.18 2.41
N LYS A 137 15.15 3.87 2.26
CA LYS A 137 16.32 3.40 1.52
C LYS A 137 16.12 3.56 0.00
N GLY A 138 14.89 3.36 -0.47
CA GLY A 138 14.55 3.40 -1.89
C GLY A 138 15.00 2.14 -2.64
N TYR A 139 15.46 1.14 -1.89
CA TYR A 139 15.76 -0.21 -2.31
C TYR A 139 15.48 -1.16 -1.14
N MET A 140 15.15 -2.40 -1.45
CA MET A 140 14.93 -3.47 -0.47
C MET A 140 16.01 -4.55 -0.65
N ASP A 141 16.31 -5.28 0.42
CA ASP A 141 16.94 -6.59 0.24
C ASP A 141 15.94 -7.58 -0.38
N THR A 142 16.44 -8.66 -0.97
CA THR A 142 15.63 -9.66 -1.66
C THR A 142 14.55 -10.26 -0.75
N ALA A 143 14.83 -10.50 0.53
CA ALA A 143 13.85 -11.09 1.45
C ALA A 143 12.68 -10.14 1.71
N THR A 144 12.96 -8.84 1.89
CA THR A 144 11.93 -7.80 2.06
C THR A 144 11.14 -7.60 0.78
N PHE A 145 11.81 -7.64 -0.38
CA PHE A 145 11.13 -7.55 -1.67
C PHE A 145 10.23 -8.77 -1.94
N ILE A 146 10.64 -9.98 -1.56
CA ILE A 146 9.80 -11.18 -1.61
C ILE A 146 8.52 -10.97 -0.79
N ARG A 147 8.62 -10.38 0.41
CA ARG A 147 7.43 -10.05 1.22
C ARG A 147 6.51 -9.06 0.50
N LEU A 148 7.06 -8.08 -0.22
CA LEU A 148 6.27 -7.16 -1.05
C LEU A 148 5.53 -7.92 -2.17
N LEU A 149 6.22 -8.83 -2.87
CA LEU A 149 5.61 -9.63 -3.94
C LEU A 149 4.54 -10.60 -3.41
N LYS A 150 4.77 -11.24 -2.27
CA LYS A 150 3.76 -12.07 -1.59
C LYS A 150 2.52 -11.28 -1.19
N MET A 151 2.74 -10.06 -0.69
CA MET A 151 1.67 -9.13 -0.38
C MET A 151 0.84 -8.81 -1.64
N PHE A 152 1.49 -8.64 -2.80
CA PHE A 152 0.86 -8.54 -4.12
C PHE A 152 0.36 -9.87 -4.70
N ARG A 153 0.36 -10.96 -3.91
CA ARG A 153 -0.16 -12.28 -4.26
C ARG A 153 0.60 -13.02 -5.36
N PHE A 154 1.85 -12.64 -5.65
CA PHE A 154 2.71 -13.47 -6.48
C PHE A 154 3.02 -14.79 -5.78
N SER A 155 3.12 -15.85 -6.57
CA SER A 155 3.48 -17.19 -6.11
C SER A 155 4.60 -17.72 -6.98
N LEU A 156 5.82 -17.68 -6.46
CA LEU A 156 7.00 -18.24 -7.13
C LEU A 156 7.33 -19.64 -6.59
N PRO A 157 7.87 -20.56 -7.42
CA PRO A 157 8.14 -21.93 -7.01
C PRO A 157 9.14 -22.05 -5.85
N ASP A 158 10.20 -21.26 -5.88
CA ASP A 158 11.33 -21.34 -4.93
C ASP A 158 11.84 -19.96 -4.46
N TRP A 159 11.19 -18.87 -4.88
CA TRP A 159 11.58 -17.48 -4.60
C TRP A 159 13.08 -17.19 -4.86
N SER A 160 13.71 -17.96 -5.74
CA SER A 160 15.09 -17.74 -6.17
C SER A 160 15.19 -16.51 -7.07
N SER A 161 16.40 -15.96 -7.18
CA SER A 161 16.67 -14.85 -8.11
C SER A 161 16.32 -15.25 -9.55
N GLU A 162 16.54 -16.51 -9.91
CA GLU A 162 16.18 -17.08 -11.21
C GLU A 162 14.66 -17.10 -11.43
N SER A 163 13.88 -17.54 -10.44
CA SER A 163 12.41 -17.52 -10.53
C SER A 163 11.85 -16.11 -10.60
N ILE A 164 12.41 -15.17 -9.83
CA ILE A 164 12.03 -13.74 -9.91
C ILE A 164 12.37 -13.20 -11.30
N ALA A 165 13.57 -13.51 -11.81
CA ALA A 165 14.00 -13.05 -13.14
C ALA A 165 13.12 -13.63 -14.25
N SER A 166 12.71 -14.89 -14.14
CA SER A 166 11.81 -15.54 -15.10
C SER A 166 10.40 -14.94 -15.04
N GLU A 167 9.86 -14.66 -13.86
CA GLU A 167 8.52 -14.06 -13.72
C GLU A 167 8.47 -12.66 -14.33
N PHE A 168 9.56 -11.89 -14.21
CA PHE A 168 9.65 -10.52 -14.68
C PHE A 168 10.60 -10.33 -15.88
N GLU A 169 10.80 -11.38 -16.68
CA GLU A 169 11.78 -11.40 -17.78
C GLU A 169 11.56 -10.22 -18.74
N TRP A 170 10.29 -9.96 -19.09
CA TRP A 170 9.94 -8.87 -19.98
C TRP A 170 10.31 -7.51 -19.40
N LEU A 171 10.05 -7.26 -18.11
CA LEU A 171 10.41 -6.01 -17.45
C LEU A 171 11.92 -5.82 -17.38
N MET A 172 12.66 -6.89 -17.07
CA MET A 172 14.12 -6.86 -16.99
C MET A 172 14.80 -6.67 -18.34
N LYS A 173 14.19 -7.14 -19.43
CA LYS A 173 14.72 -6.94 -20.78
C LYS A 173 14.80 -5.46 -21.16
N TRP A 174 13.83 -4.68 -20.73
CA TRP A 174 13.69 -3.27 -21.10
C TRP A 174 14.22 -2.30 -20.03
N ASN A 175 14.47 -2.78 -18.81
CA ASN A 175 14.90 -1.95 -17.70
C ASN A 175 16.15 -2.54 -17.06
N ALA A 176 17.15 -1.71 -16.79
CA ALA A 176 18.33 -2.12 -16.02
C ALA A 176 17.92 -2.35 -14.55
N VAL A 177 17.57 -3.59 -14.21
CA VAL A 177 17.10 -3.98 -12.88
C VAL A 177 18.17 -4.80 -12.17
N ASP A 178 18.48 -4.41 -10.93
CA ASP A 178 19.26 -5.20 -9.98
C ASP A 178 18.30 -5.95 -9.05
N ILE A 179 18.19 -7.27 -9.21
CA ILE A 179 17.36 -8.13 -8.35
C ILE A 179 17.94 -8.26 -6.93
N THR A 180 19.24 -8.03 -6.75
CA THR A 180 19.85 -8.09 -5.42
C THR A 180 19.45 -6.91 -4.56
N ASN A 181 19.19 -5.75 -5.18
CA ASN A 181 18.68 -4.55 -4.53
C ASN A 181 17.50 -3.94 -5.31
N PRO A 182 16.32 -4.59 -5.32
CA PRO A 182 15.15 -4.11 -6.03
C PRO A 182 14.79 -2.70 -5.56
N THR A 183 14.64 -1.77 -6.51
CA THR A 183 14.29 -0.38 -6.23
C THR A 183 12.78 -0.18 -6.29
N PHE A 184 12.29 0.93 -5.72
CA PHE A 184 10.89 1.31 -5.86
C PHE A 184 10.47 1.41 -7.34
N ASN A 185 11.35 1.89 -8.22
CA ASN A 185 11.06 1.95 -9.65
C ASN A 185 10.72 0.58 -10.24
N PHE A 186 11.40 -0.48 -9.81
CA PHE A 186 11.09 -1.83 -10.27
C PHE A 186 9.74 -2.33 -9.72
N ALA A 187 9.47 -2.10 -8.43
CA ALA A 187 8.16 -2.41 -7.84
C ALA A 187 7.00 -1.68 -8.55
N ARG A 188 7.21 -0.40 -8.85
CA ARG A 188 6.26 0.45 -9.59
C ARG A 188 5.97 -0.12 -10.98
N LEU A 189 7.01 -0.55 -11.71
CA LEU A 189 6.85 -1.15 -13.03
C LEU A 189 6.08 -2.47 -12.98
N ILE A 190 6.37 -3.34 -12.00
CA ILE A 190 5.61 -4.58 -11.77
C ILE A 190 4.13 -4.27 -11.51
N PHE A 191 3.87 -3.28 -10.67
CA PHE A 191 2.51 -2.88 -10.30
C PHE A 191 1.70 -2.43 -11.51
N LEU A 192 2.31 -1.62 -12.38
CA LEU A 192 1.68 -1.15 -13.61
C LEU A 192 1.51 -2.26 -14.65
N GLU A 193 2.54 -3.08 -14.88
CA GLU A 193 2.54 -4.13 -15.91
C GLU A 193 1.51 -5.23 -15.61
N ARG A 194 1.36 -5.60 -14.34
CA ARG A 194 0.35 -6.58 -13.91
C ARG A 194 -1.02 -5.99 -13.63
N GLY A 195 -1.18 -4.68 -13.80
CA GLY A 195 -2.45 -3.98 -13.60
C GLY A 195 -3.00 -4.18 -12.19
N LEU A 196 -2.11 -4.18 -11.19
CA LEU A 196 -2.43 -4.40 -9.78
C LEU A 196 -3.28 -3.28 -9.20
#